data_AF-A0A7S3JF40-F1
#
_entry.id   AF-A0A7S3JF40-F1
#
_cell.length_a   1.000
_cell.length_b   1.000
_cell.length_c   1.000
_cell.angle_alpha   90.00
_cell.angle_beta   90.00
_cell.angle_gamma   90.00
#
_symmetry.space_group_name_H-M   'P 1'
#
loop_
_entity.id
_entity.type
_entity.pdbx_description
1 polymer ?
#
loop_
_entity_poly.entity_id
_entity_poly.type
_entity_poly.pdbx_seq_one_letter_code
_entity_poly.pdbx_strand_id
1 'polypeptide(L)'
;YTTEKGDKVDEMIADYFESHDCPVPIQKLSDGYYMFGTKKVYAKIMNGQLVFRVGGGYMAINEFIEAYGQSEYDKIEARRAKGIDPFDESLRSRSASGSPGR
;
A
#
# COMPACT_ATOMS: atom_id res chain seq x y z
N TYR A 1 1.35 -21.95 15.16
CA TYR A 1 0.80 -21.09 14.09
C TYR A 1 -0.38 -20.35 14.68
N THR A 2 -0.11 -19.23 15.34
CA THR A 2 -1.15 -18.46 16.05
C THR A 2 -1.96 -17.71 15.00
N THR A 3 -3.19 -18.14 14.79
CA THR A 3 -4.21 -17.43 14.03
C THR A 3 -4.58 -16.16 14.80
N GLU A 4 -3.93 -15.05 14.49
CA GLU A 4 -4.45 -13.73 14.84
C GLU A 4 -5.52 -13.40 13.78
N LYS A 5 -6.70 -13.95 14.04
CA LYS A 5 -7.94 -13.64 13.31
C LYS A 5 -8.18 -12.13 13.38
N GLY A 6 -8.40 -11.51 12.23
CA GLY A 6 -9.24 -10.31 12.14
C GLY A 6 -8.67 -9.09 12.84
N ASP A 7 -7.58 -8.55 12.30
CA ASP A 7 -7.31 -7.15 12.56
C ASP A 7 -8.46 -6.36 11.92
N LYS A 8 -9.18 -5.55 12.70
CA LYS A 8 -10.26 -4.70 12.17
C LYS A 8 -9.78 -3.84 10.99
N VAL A 9 -8.48 -3.54 10.96
CA VAL A 9 -7.81 -2.86 9.85
C VAL A 9 -7.96 -3.65 8.55
N ASP A 10 -7.69 -4.96 8.56
CA ASP A 10 -7.80 -5.83 7.39
C ASP A 10 -9.25 -5.94 6.92
N GLU A 11 -10.19 -6.11 7.84
CA GLU A 11 -11.62 -6.17 7.51
C GLU A 11 -12.10 -4.87 6.86
N MET A 12 -11.73 -3.72 7.42
CA MET A 12 -12.08 -2.42 6.87
C MET A 12 -11.41 -2.16 5.52
N ILE A 13 -10.17 -2.59 5.32
CA ILE A 13 -9.51 -2.49 4.01
C ILE A 13 -10.24 -3.37 2.99
N ALA A 14 -10.49 -4.65 3.31
CA ALA A 14 -11.14 -5.57 2.39
C ALA A 14 -12.53 -5.06 1.96
N ASP A 15 -13.36 -4.65 2.93
CA ASP A 15 -14.67 -4.06 2.69
C ASP A 15 -14.59 -2.80 1.83
N TYR A 16 -13.62 -1.93 2.10
CA TYR A 16 -13.45 -0.69 1.34
C TYR A 16 -13.10 -0.95 -0.13
N PHE A 17 -12.19 -1.89 -0.40
CA PHE A 17 -11.78 -2.22 -1.76
C PHE A 17 -12.87 -2.96 -2.54
N GLU A 18 -13.65 -3.81 -1.87
CA GLU A 18 -14.82 -4.48 -2.47
C GLU A 18 -15.93 -3.47 -2.81
N SER A 19 -16.17 -2.49 -1.92
CA SER A 19 -17.22 -1.49 -2.11
C SER A 19 -16.86 -0.37 -3.09
N HIS A 20 -15.58 0.02 -3.22
CA HIS A 20 -15.15 1.17 -4.04
C HIS A 20 -14.57 0.81 -5.41
N ASP A 21 -14.54 -0.47 -5.80
CA ASP A 21 -13.97 -0.96 -7.07
C ASP A 21 -12.59 -0.35 -7.35
N CYS A 22 -11.70 -0.37 -6.35
CA CYS A 22 -10.40 0.28 -6.49
C CYS A 22 -9.52 -0.54 -7.45
N PRO A 23 -9.06 0.03 -8.59
CA PRO A 23 -8.32 -0.74 -9.60
C PRO A 23 -6.87 -1.01 -9.19
N VAL A 24 -6.42 -0.39 -8.10
CA VAL A 24 -5.09 -0.58 -7.51
C VAL A 24 -5.15 -1.73 -6.52
N PRO A 25 -4.41 -2.82 -6.70
CA PRO A 25 -4.39 -3.92 -5.75
C PRO A 25 -3.61 -3.55 -4.47
N ILE A 26 -4.08 -4.05 -3.32
CA ILE A 26 -3.44 -3.89 -2.00
C ILE A 26 -3.04 -5.26 -1.43
N GLN A 27 -1.85 -5.35 -0.84
CA GLN A 27 -1.35 -6.59 -0.23
C GLN A 27 -0.86 -6.35 1.20
N LYS A 28 -1.32 -7.15 2.15
CA LYS A 28 -0.79 -7.13 3.53
C LYS A 28 0.65 -7.65 3.53
N LEU A 29 1.56 -6.88 4.13
CA LEU A 29 2.95 -7.29 4.33
C LEU A 29 3.19 -7.79 5.76
N SER A 30 2.76 -7.01 6.75
CA SER A 30 2.99 -7.27 8.17
C SER A 30 1.92 -6.56 8.99
N ASP A 31 1.93 -6.74 10.31
CA ASP A 31 1.01 -6.05 11.22
C ASP A 31 1.01 -4.52 11.02
N GLY A 32 -0.13 -3.99 10.59
CA GLY A 32 -0.30 -2.58 10.20
C GLY A 32 0.42 -2.14 8.91
N TYR A 33 1.21 -2.98 8.23
CA TYR A 33 1.92 -2.60 6.99
C TYR A 33 1.32 -3.26 5.75
N TYR A 34 1.04 -2.45 4.75
CA TYR A 34 0.41 -2.85 3.49
C TYR A 34 1.20 -2.31 2.30
N MET A 35 1.12 -3.00 1.17
CA MET A 35 1.62 -2.56 -0.12
C MET A 35 0.43 -2.12 -0.96
N PHE A 36 0.23 -0.82 -1.09
CA PHE A 36 -0.79 -0.24 -1.97
C PHE A 36 -0.17 0.04 -3.32
N GLY A 37 -0.51 -0.79 -4.31
CA GLY A 37 0.09 -0.77 -5.62
C GLY A 37 1.59 -0.97 -5.56
N THR A 38 2.34 0.15 -5.61
CA THR A 38 3.80 0.13 -5.67
C THR A 38 4.41 0.83 -4.45
N LYS A 39 3.58 1.25 -3.49
CA LYS A 39 3.96 1.99 -2.28
C LYS A 39 3.62 1.22 -1.01
N LYS A 40 4.61 1.08 -0.13
CA LYS A 40 4.42 0.59 1.24
C LYS A 40 3.79 1.68 2.10
N VAL A 41 2.68 1.34 2.76
CA VAL A 41 1.89 2.21 3.64
C VAL A 41 1.69 1.53 4.99
N TYR A 42 1.55 2.33 6.04
CA TYR A 42 1.18 1.82 7.37
C TYR A 42 -0.26 2.22 7.67
N ALA A 43 -1.14 1.25 7.87
CA ALA A 43 -2.54 1.44 8.20
C ALA A 43 -2.80 1.16 9.67
N LYS A 44 -3.67 1.95 10.29
CA LYS A 44 -4.18 1.69 11.64
C LYS A 44 -5.57 2.30 11.79
N ILE A 45 -6.28 1.89 12.83
CA ILE A 45 -7.55 2.52 13.20
C ILE A 45 -7.27 3.62 14.22
N MET A 46 -7.72 4.85 13.94
CA MET A 46 -7.72 5.98 14.87
C MET A 46 -9.15 6.45 15.07
N ASN A 47 -9.60 6.48 16.33
CA ASN A 47 -10.94 6.96 16.69
C ASN A 47 -12.07 6.25 15.91
N GLY A 48 -11.90 4.97 15.60
CA GLY A 48 -12.86 4.18 14.82
C GLY A 48 -12.77 4.38 13.30
N GLN A 49 -11.84 5.19 12.79
CA GLN A 49 -11.61 5.40 11.36
C GLN A 49 -10.30 4.79 10.90
N LEU A 50 -10.32 4.16 9.71
CA LEU A 50 -9.14 3.61 9.07
C LEU A 50 -8.27 4.75 8.48
N VAL A 51 -7.02 4.82 8.91
CA VAL A 51 -6.07 5.85 8.47
C VAL A 51 -4.74 5.26 8.02
N PHE A 52 -4.16 5.84 6.97
CA PHE A 52 -2.81 5.56 6.49
C PHE A 52 -1.81 6.61 6.97
N ARG A 53 -0.63 6.17 7.40
CA ARG A 53 0.50 7.04 7.72
C ARG A 53 1.05 7.67 6.45
N VAL A 54 1.16 8.98 6.44
CA VAL A 54 1.82 9.78 5.40
C VAL A 54 2.91 10.65 6.03
N GLY A 55 3.80 11.23 5.21
CA GLY A 55 4.95 12.01 5.68
C GLY A 55 4.60 13.15 6.65
N GLY A 56 3.39 13.72 6.55
CA GLY A 56 2.92 14.81 7.42
C GLY A 56 1.98 14.40 8.56
N GLY A 57 1.57 13.13 8.68
CA GLY A 57 0.48 12.78 9.59
C GLY A 57 -0.18 11.44 9.30
N TYR A 58 -1.48 11.38 9.52
CA TYR A 58 -2.33 10.26 9.12
C TYR A 58 -3.43 10.81 8.22
N MET A 59 -3.84 10.02 7.24
CA MET A 59 -4.83 10.41 6.24
C MET A 59 -5.87 9.29 6.13
N ALA A 60 -7.16 9.61 5.99
CA ALA A 60 -8.19 8.58 5.87
C ALA A 60 -7.99 7.74 4.60
N ILE A 61 -8.48 6.50 4.61
CA ILE A 61 -8.42 5.63 3.42
C ILE A 61 -9.07 6.28 2.20
N ASN A 62 -10.24 6.90 2.34
CA ASN A 62 -10.96 7.56 1.24
C ASN A 62 -10.09 8.62 0.56
N GLU A 63 -9.60 9.58 1.35
CA GLU A 63 -8.72 10.64 0.85
C GLU A 63 -7.44 10.06 0.24
N PHE A 64 -6.93 8.95 0.79
CA PHE A 64 -5.72 8.30 0.28
C PHE A 64 -5.92 7.68 -1.10
N ILE A 65 -7.03 6.99 -1.31
CA ILE A 65 -7.35 6.43 -2.62
C ILE A 65 -7.65 7.54 -3.62
N GLU A 66 -8.35 8.61 -3.22
CA GLU A 66 -8.59 9.75 -4.11
C GLU A 66 -7.29 10.48 -4.50
N ALA A 67 -6.38 10.68 -3.55
CA ALA A 67 -5.12 11.39 -3.77
C ALA A 67 -4.05 10.54 -4.50
N TYR A 68 -3.97 9.24 -4.22
CA TYR A 68 -2.89 8.37 -4.70
C TYR A 68 -3.36 7.24 -5.61
N GLY A 69 -4.63 6.88 -5.61
CA GLY A 69 -5.16 5.74 -6.37
C GLY A 69 -4.88 5.86 -7.86
N GLN A 70 -5.20 7.00 -8.47
CA GLN A 70 -4.95 7.20 -9.90
C GLN A 70 -3.45 7.17 -10.25
N SER A 71 -2.62 7.76 -9.40
CA SER A 71 -1.15 7.75 -9.59
C SER A 71 -0.52 6.37 -9.39
N GLU A 72 -1.02 5.57 -8.45
CA GLU A 72 -0.52 4.21 -8.25
C GLU A 72 -1.02 3.27 -9.35
N TYR A 73 -2.24 3.47 -9.83
CA TYR A 73 -2.77 2.74 -10.99
C TYR A 73 -1.89 2.92 -12.22
N ASP A 74 -1.57 4.17 -12.59
CA ASP A 74 -0.72 4.47 -13.75
C ASP A 74 0.68 3.84 -13.62
N LYS A 75 1.26 3.85 -12.41
CA LYS A 75 2.55 3.19 -12.13
C LYS A 75 2.49 1.67 -12.26
N ILE A 76 1.36 1.05 -11.92
CA ILE A 76 1.17 -0.39 -12.07
C ILE A 76 1.04 -0.76 -13.53
N GLU A 77 0.23 -0.03 -14.29
CA GLU A 77 0.11 -0.20 -15.74
C GLU A 77 1.46 -0.04 -16.43
N ALA A 78 2.22 1.01 -16.08
CA ALA A 78 3.55 1.24 -16.61
C ALA A 78 4.56 0.12 -16.26
N ARG A 79 4.42 -0.54 -15.10
CA ARG A 79 5.25 -1.69 -14.71
C ARG A 79 4.81 -2.97 -15.45
N ARG A 80 3.51 -3.23 -15.52
CA ARG A 80 2.94 -4.36 -16.28
C ARG A 80 3.31 -4.30 -17.75
N ALA A 81 3.27 -3.11 -18.36
CA ALA A 81 3.70 -2.89 -19.75
C ALA A 81 5.18 -3.23 -19.99
N LYS A 82 6.00 -3.19 -18.93
CA LYS A 82 7.43 -3.57 -18.98
C LYS A 82 7.66 -5.04 -18.59
N GLY A 83 6.61 -5.81 -18.31
CA GLY A 83 6.71 -7.19 -17.81
C GLY A 83 7.26 -7.28 -16.39
N ILE A 84 7.15 -6.20 -15.61
CA ILE A 84 7.65 -6.11 -14.23
C ILE A 84 6.46 -6.26 -13.28
N ASP A 85 6.59 -7.16 -12.30
CA ASP A 85 5.58 -7.31 -11.25
C ASP A 85 5.45 -6.00 -10.43
N PRO A 86 4.22 -5.48 -10.24
CA PRO A 86 3.99 -4.23 -9.52
C PRO A 86 4.39 -4.31 -8.04
N PHE A 87 4.40 -5.52 -7.49
CA PHE A 87 4.78 -5.83 -6.12
C PHE A 87 6.25 -6.22 -5.96
N ASP A 88 7.04 -6.21 -7.05
CA ASP A 88 8.45 -6.58 -7.00
C ASP A 88 9.26 -5.53 -6.22
N GLU A 89 9.54 -5.84 -4.96
CA GLU A 89 10.28 -4.97 -4.04
C GLU A 89 11.77 -4.86 -4.39
N SER A 90 12.30 -5.74 -5.25
CA SER A 90 13.70 -5.76 -5.67
C SER A 90 14.15 -4.46 -6.37
N LEU A 91 13.21 -3.75 -7.00
CA LEU A 91 13.46 -2.48 -7.67
C LEU A 91 13.58 -1.28 -6.72
N ARG A 92 12.94 -1.32 -5.54
CA ARG A 92 12.99 -0.21 -4.57
C ARG A 92 14.38 -0.09 -3.93
N SER A 93 15.15 -1.17 -3.91
CA SER A 93 16.50 -1.18 -3.34
C SER A 93 17.57 -0.58 -4.28
N ARG A 94 17.26 -0.21 -5.53
CA ARG A 94 18.25 0.37 -6.45
C ARG A 94 18.46 1.88 -6.34
N SER A 95 17.73 2.57 -5.45
CA SER A 95 17.89 4.02 -5.22
C SER A 95 18.46 4.38 -3.85
N ALA A 96 18.95 3.42 -3.04
CA ALA A 96 19.51 3.70 -1.72
C ALA A 96 20.72 2.81 -1.32
N SER A 97 21.58 2.46 -2.27
CA SER A 97 22.99 2.11 -2.00
C SER A 97 23.81 2.84 -3.06
N GLY A 98 24.48 3.94 -2.73
CA GLY A 98 25.65 3.89 -1.86
C GLY A 98 26.82 3.43 -2.73
N SER A 99 27.67 4.39 -3.10
CA SER A 99 28.84 4.33 -3.98
C SER A 99 29.62 3.00 -3.95
N PRO A 100 30.15 2.51 -5.09
CA PRO A 100 31.17 1.47 -5.07
C PRO A 100 32.44 2.10 -4.49
N GLY A 101 32.72 1.82 -3.22
CA GLY A 101 33.98 2.18 -2.58
C GLY A 101 35.15 1.55 -3.32
N ARG A 102 36.11 2.38 -3.72
CA ARG A 102 37.51 2.01 -3.91
C ARG A 102 38.31 2.58 -2.76
#